data_AF-A0A7C3X8A7-F1
#
_entry.id   AF-A0A7C3X8A7-F1
#
_cell.length_a   1.000
_cell.length_b   1.000
_cell.length_c   1.000
_cell.angle_alpha   90.00
_cell.angle_beta   90.00
_cell.angle_gamma   90.00
#
_symmetry.space_group_name_H-M   'P 1'
#
loop_
_entity.id
_entity.type
_entity.pdbx_description
1 polymer ?
#
loop_
_entity_poly.entity_id
_entity_poly.type
_entity_poly.pdbx_seq_one_letter_code
_entity_poly.pdbx_strand_id
1 'polypeptide(L)'
;MRRIIALCGLGLAICSGCRLDTGPVTTASPTAISSGGSGGVGATSATEVELVEKLQEHRQAYGQALQSLVDYYSRTGNKRQLEQARSELDAFKTMPQYTYIADVIPGPELKATTVIEDADRLYLEALRLHREANALMFLKDRIYQRRALDAYRRLISRFPNSDKIDDAAFQIATIYEDMQDYQSALTYYQRAYQWDPQTIHPARFKAGYVLDRYLHRRAEAVEAYQAALEAEAVQHPKWKQWAEARLAELSKQE
;
A
#
# COMPACT_ATOMS: atom_id res chain seq x y z
N MET A 1 -3.34 -66.74 28.42
CA MET A 1 -3.15 -65.64 29.40
C MET A 1 -1.96 -64.80 28.95
N ARG A 2 -2.19 -63.64 28.33
CA ARG A 2 -1.13 -62.70 27.91
C ARG A 2 -1.29 -61.40 28.70
N ARG A 3 -0.18 -60.98 29.30
CA ARG A 3 -0.07 -59.92 30.30
C ARG A 3 -0.23 -58.52 29.69
N ILE A 4 -0.88 -57.67 30.48
CA ILE A 4 -1.08 -56.23 30.30
C ILE A 4 0.27 -55.51 30.34
N ILE A 5 0.50 -54.59 29.40
CA ILE A 5 1.52 -53.54 29.52
C ILE A 5 0.78 -52.21 29.40
N ALA A 6 0.71 -51.50 30.52
CA ALA A 6 0.32 -50.11 30.61
C ALA A 6 1.53 -49.24 30.25
N LEU A 7 1.34 -48.24 29.40
CA LEU A 7 2.29 -47.13 29.26
C LEU A 7 1.55 -45.81 29.52
N CYS A 8 1.93 -45.16 30.63
CA CYS A 8 1.76 -43.75 30.93
C CYS A 8 2.15 -42.90 29.70
N GLY A 9 1.42 -41.86 29.32
CA GLY A 9 1.07 -40.72 30.16
C GLY A 9 2.22 -39.71 30.13
N LEU A 10 2.35 -38.94 29.04
CA LEU A 10 3.22 -37.76 28.99
C LEU A 10 2.34 -36.54 28.69
N GLY A 11 2.11 -35.74 29.73
CA GLY A 11 1.35 -34.50 29.66
C GLY A 11 2.09 -33.43 28.87
N LEU A 12 1.39 -32.77 27.95
CA LEU A 12 1.84 -31.52 27.36
C LEU A 12 1.59 -30.40 28.38
N ALA A 13 2.67 -29.81 28.88
CA ALA A 13 2.64 -28.66 29.75
C ALA A 13 2.19 -27.41 28.98
N ILE A 14 1.19 -26.75 29.54
CA ILE A 14 0.65 -25.45 29.15
C ILE A 14 1.69 -24.38 29.49
N CYS A 15 2.16 -23.60 28.52
CA CYS A 15 2.79 -22.31 28.78
C CYS A 15 1.76 -21.21 28.54
N SER A 16 1.06 -20.85 29.61
CA SER A 16 0.26 -19.64 29.69
C SER A 16 1.18 -18.41 29.82
N GLY A 17 0.81 -17.33 29.15
CA GLY A 17 0.91 -15.98 29.73
C GLY A 17 1.98 -15.05 29.18
N CYS A 18 1.58 -14.18 28.25
CA CYS A 18 2.01 -12.78 28.31
C CYS A 18 0.75 -11.94 28.55
N ARG A 19 0.47 -11.62 29.82
CA ARG A 19 -0.45 -10.54 30.19
C ARG A 19 0.27 -9.22 29.91
N LEU A 20 -0.33 -8.36 29.09
CA LEU A 20 -0.02 -6.94 29.09
C LEU A 20 -0.76 -6.33 30.29
N ASP A 21 -0.07 -6.22 31.43
CA ASP A 21 -0.55 -5.47 32.58
C ASP A 21 -0.50 -3.97 32.24
N THR A 22 -1.61 -3.42 31.74
CA THR A 22 -1.84 -1.98 31.72
C THR A 22 -2.39 -1.56 33.10
N GLY A 23 -1.47 -1.18 34.00
CA GLY A 23 -1.84 -0.48 35.24
C GLY A 23 -2.43 0.91 34.96
N PRO A 24 -3.24 1.48 35.88
CA PRO A 24 -4.07 2.64 35.59
C PRO A 24 -3.25 3.93 35.65
N VAL A 25 -3.12 4.63 34.53
CA VAL A 25 -2.65 6.02 34.54
C VAL A 25 -3.84 6.89 34.93
N THR A 26 -3.91 7.23 36.21
CA THR A 26 -4.73 8.33 36.69
C THR A 26 -3.81 9.54 36.82
N THR A 27 -4.04 10.58 36.04
CA THR A 27 -3.83 11.99 36.46
C THR A 27 -4.45 12.94 35.44
N ALA A 28 -5.52 13.59 35.90
CA ALA A 28 -5.99 14.94 35.58
C ALA A 28 -6.10 15.40 34.11
N SER A 29 -7.37 15.62 33.71
CA SER A 29 -7.76 16.53 32.64
C SER A 29 -7.27 17.97 32.89
N PRO A 30 -7.17 18.77 31.82
CA PRO A 30 -8.00 19.97 31.79
C PRO A 30 -8.82 20.08 30.50
N THR A 31 -10.10 20.29 30.73
CA THR A 31 -11.04 21.18 30.03
C THR A 31 -11.01 21.26 28.50
N ALA A 32 -12.13 20.82 27.94
CA ALA A 32 -12.54 20.94 26.55
C ALA A 32 -12.52 22.38 26.02
N ILE A 33 -11.97 22.54 24.81
CA ILE A 33 -12.42 23.57 23.88
C ILE A 33 -13.27 22.87 22.83
N SER A 34 -14.57 23.16 22.91
CA SER A 34 -15.56 22.87 21.89
C SER A 34 -15.34 23.80 20.70
N SER A 35 -15.17 23.23 19.51
CA SER A 35 -15.61 23.87 18.28
C SER A 35 -16.18 22.79 17.36
N GLY A 36 -17.51 22.72 17.33
CA GLY A 36 -18.24 22.01 16.30
C GLY A 36 -17.98 22.62 14.93
N GLY A 37 -17.93 21.78 13.90
CA GLY A 37 -17.73 22.20 12.53
C GLY A 37 -17.76 21.02 11.57
N SER A 38 -18.93 20.84 10.95
CA SER A 38 -19.29 19.96 9.83
C SER A 38 -18.16 19.53 8.86
N GLY A 39 -18.16 18.23 8.54
CA GLY A 39 -17.98 17.66 7.20
C GLY A 39 -16.90 18.26 6.30
N GLY A 40 -15.72 17.64 6.32
CA GLY A 40 -14.68 17.85 5.32
C GLY A 40 -13.62 16.76 5.41
N VAL A 41 -13.73 15.74 4.56
CA VAL A 41 -12.64 14.78 4.34
C VAL A 41 -11.49 15.55 3.68
N GLY A 42 -10.31 15.55 4.30
CA GLY A 42 -9.06 15.83 3.59
C GLY A 42 -8.28 17.11 3.91
N ALA A 43 -8.23 17.56 5.17
CA ALA A 43 -7.19 18.48 5.61
C ALA A 43 -6.37 17.82 6.73
N THR A 44 -5.24 17.22 6.38
CA THR A 44 -4.23 16.79 7.36
C THR A 44 -3.87 18.01 8.21
N SER A 45 -4.06 17.92 9.52
CA SER A 45 -3.73 19.06 10.39
C SER A 45 -2.22 19.33 10.30
N ALA A 46 -1.80 20.59 10.24
CA ALA A 46 -0.37 20.95 10.20
C ALA A 46 0.42 20.30 11.35
N THR A 47 -0.24 20.09 12.49
CA THR A 47 0.28 19.38 13.66
C THR A 47 0.53 17.89 13.43
N GLU A 48 -0.34 17.21 12.68
CA GLU A 48 -0.14 15.80 12.33
C GLU A 48 1.04 15.62 11.37
N VAL A 49 1.15 16.51 10.38
CA VAL A 49 2.29 16.51 9.45
C VAL A 49 3.60 16.65 10.21
N GLU A 50 3.69 17.63 11.12
CA GLU A 50 4.89 17.85 11.95
C GLU A 50 5.25 16.63 12.80
N LEU A 51 4.26 15.98 13.43
CA LEU A 51 4.50 14.76 14.22
C LEU A 51 5.04 13.61 13.36
N VAL A 52 4.51 13.45 12.15
CA VAL A 52 4.93 12.39 11.23
C VAL A 52 6.30 12.67 10.65
N GLU A 53 6.60 13.92 10.29
CA GLU A 53 7.95 14.35 9.87
C GLU A 53 8.98 14.02 10.96
N LYS A 54 8.71 14.41 12.20
CA LYS A 54 9.59 14.12 13.33
C LYS A 54 9.79 12.61 13.56
N LEU A 55 8.73 11.81 13.39
CA LEU A 55 8.85 10.36 13.45
C LEU A 55 9.75 9.80 12.34
N GLN A 56 9.65 10.32 11.12
CA GLN A 56 10.50 9.89 10.01
C GLN A 56 11.96 10.29 10.24
N GLU A 57 12.22 11.48 10.77
CA GLU A 57 13.56 11.91 11.19
C GLU A 57 14.16 10.94 12.21
N HIS A 58 13.39 10.57 13.25
CA HIS A 58 13.86 9.62 14.26
C HIS A 58 14.13 8.22 13.69
N ARG A 59 13.30 7.73 12.77
CA ARG A 59 13.53 6.46 12.07
C ARG A 59 14.82 6.51 11.26
N GLN A 60 15.04 7.57 10.49
CA GLN A 60 16.26 7.75 9.72
C GLN A 60 17.50 7.80 10.61
N ALA A 61 17.45 8.62 11.67
CA ALA A 61 18.56 8.75 12.63
C ALA A 61 18.89 7.42 13.31
N TYR A 62 17.89 6.64 13.74
CA TYR A 62 18.09 5.33 14.33
C TYR A 62 18.71 4.34 13.35
N GLY A 63 18.22 4.28 12.10
CA GLY A 63 18.81 3.44 11.06
C GLY A 63 20.28 3.78 10.75
N GLN A 64 20.62 5.08 10.68
CA GLN A 64 22.00 5.56 10.49
C GLN A 64 22.90 5.22 11.68
N ALA A 65 22.38 5.31 12.91
CA ALA A 65 23.10 4.94 14.12
C ALA A 65 23.42 3.43 14.14
N LEU A 66 22.46 2.58 13.78
CA LEU A 66 22.67 1.13 13.65
C LEU A 66 23.72 0.80 12.58
N GLN A 67 23.67 1.47 11.41
CA GLN A 67 24.69 1.30 10.38
C GLN A 67 26.09 1.70 10.88
N SER A 68 26.19 2.81 11.63
CA SER A 68 27.47 3.25 12.22
C SER A 68 28.01 2.24 13.24
N LEU A 69 27.15 1.60 14.03
CA LEU A 69 27.53 0.51 14.93
C LEU A 69 28.03 -0.71 14.18
N VAL A 70 27.35 -1.10 13.08
CA VAL A 70 27.80 -2.20 12.22
C VAL A 70 29.20 -1.91 11.67
N ASP A 71 29.43 -0.70 11.18
CA ASP A 71 30.72 -0.29 10.60
C ASP A 71 31.83 -0.28 11.66
N TYR A 72 31.53 0.22 12.87
CA TYR A 72 32.46 0.24 13.99
C TYR A 72 32.86 -1.18 14.40
N TYR A 73 31.89 -2.06 14.71
CA TYR A 73 32.20 -3.41 15.16
C TYR A 73 32.81 -4.30 14.07
N SER A 74 32.55 -3.99 12.79
CA SER A 74 33.23 -4.63 11.67
C SER A 74 34.73 -4.32 11.65
N ARG A 75 35.14 -3.10 12.07
CA ARG A 75 36.56 -2.70 12.15
C ARG A 75 37.24 -3.17 13.42
N THR A 76 36.54 -3.18 14.57
CA THR A 76 37.14 -3.58 15.85
C THR A 76 37.18 -5.09 16.07
N GLY A 77 36.50 -5.89 15.24
CA GLY A 77 36.51 -7.35 15.32
C GLY A 77 35.62 -7.95 16.43
N ASN A 78 34.75 -7.15 17.05
CA ASN A 78 33.84 -7.62 18.10
C ASN A 78 32.64 -8.37 17.49
N LYS A 79 32.83 -9.67 17.25
CA LYS A 79 31.87 -10.52 16.51
C LYS A 79 30.46 -10.52 17.09
N ARG A 80 30.32 -10.66 18.41
CA ARG A 80 29.00 -10.75 19.07
C ARG A 80 28.19 -9.47 18.89
N GLN A 81 28.79 -8.31 19.16
CA GLN A 81 28.12 -7.02 19.02
C GLN A 81 27.84 -6.68 17.55
N LEU A 82 28.73 -7.09 16.64
CA LEU A 82 28.49 -6.98 15.20
C LEU A 82 27.25 -7.77 14.78
N GLU A 83 27.12 -9.02 15.21
CA GLU A 83 25.94 -9.85 14.92
C GLU A 83 24.66 -9.23 15.48
N GLN A 84 24.70 -8.72 16.71
CA GLN A 84 23.56 -8.02 17.32
C GLN A 84 23.16 -6.78 16.51
N ALA A 85 24.11 -5.90 16.19
CA ALA A 85 23.83 -4.68 15.43
C ALA A 85 23.32 -4.98 14.01
N ARG A 86 23.84 -6.04 13.37
CA ARG A 86 23.33 -6.50 12.06
C ARG A 86 21.91 -7.03 12.14
N SER A 87 21.61 -7.85 13.15
CA SER A 87 20.27 -8.40 13.37
C SER A 87 19.26 -7.29 13.62
N GLU A 88 19.61 -6.28 14.42
CA GLU A 88 18.75 -5.15 14.72
C GLU A 88 18.54 -4.25 13.49
N LEU A 89 19.58 -4.01 12.70
CA LEU A 89 19.48 -3.27 11.44
C LEU A 89 18.61 -3.99 10.40
N ASP A 90 18.72 -5.32 10.31
CA ASP A 90 17.89 -6.12 9.42
C ASP A 90 16.41 -6.10 9.87
N ALA A 91 16.16 -6.27 11.17
CA ALA A 91 14.83 -6.11 11.75
C ALA A 91 14.26 -4.71 11.49
N PHE A 92 15.06 -3.65 11.61
CA PHE A 92 14.64 -2.28 11.31
C PHE A 92 14.32 -2.05 9.82
N LYS A 93 15.05 -2.70 8.91
CA LYS A 93 14.80 -2.64 7.46
C LYS A 93 13.57 -3.44 7.04
N THR A 94 13.23 -4.48 7.81
CA THR A 94 12.11 -5.38 7.50
C THR A 94 10.85 -5.04 8.28
N MET A 95 10.93 -4.32 9.41
CA MET A 95 9.77 -3.95 10.20
C MET A 95 8.80 -3.08 9.38
N PRO A 96 7.47 -3.28 9.52
CA PRO A 96 6.49 -2.41 8.91
C PRO A 96 6.65 -0.97 9.40
N GLN A 97 6.92 -0.05 8.47
CA GLN A 97 6.89 1.38 8.74
C GLN A 97 5.58 1.95 8.18
N TYR A 98 4.70 2.36 9.07
CA TYR A 98 3.41 2.94 8.69
C TYR A 98 3.59 4.40 8.26
N THR A 99 2.89 4.75 7.18
CA THR A 99 2.59 6.14 6.77
C THR A 99 1.32 6.54 7.49
N TYR A 100 1.37 7.66 8.20
CA TYR A 100 0.23 8.17 8.97
C TYR A 100 -0.47 9.32 8.26
N ILE A 101 0.25 10.05 7.40
CA ILE A 101 -0.36 11.04 6.51
C ILE A 101 -1.09 10.30 5.39
N ALA A 102 -2.36 10.65 5.17
CA ALA A 102 -3.13 10.15 4.04
C ALA A 102 -2.42 10.46 2.72
N ASP A 103 -2.48 9.52 1.77
CA ASP A 103 -1.80 9.67 0.50
C ASP A 103 -2.24 10.94 -0.23
N VAL A 104 -1.27 11.83 -0.50
CA VAL A 104 -1.49 12.98 -1.36
C VAL A 104 -1.45 12.49 -2.81
N ILE A 105 -2.61 12.20 -3.36
CA ILE A 105 -2.75 11.78 -4.76
C ILE A 105 -2.61 13.03 -5.65
N PRO A 106 -1.63 13.08 -6.57
CA PRO A 106 -1.48 14.22 -7.47
C PRO A 106 -2.75 14.43 -8.31
N GLY A 107 -2.99 15.66 -8.74
CA GLY A 107 -4.21 16.01 -9.46
C GLY A 107 -4.25 15.46 -10.90
N PRO A 108 -5.37 15.65 -11.62
CA PRO A 108 -5.55 15.16 -13.00
C PRO A 108 -4.72 15.93 -14.04
N GLU A 109 -4.04 17.01 -13.66
CA GLU A 109 -3.29 17.91 -14.54
C GLU A 109 -1.99 17.30 -15.12
N LEU A 110 -1.46 16.25 -14.50
CA LEU A 110 -0.23 15.61 -14.99
C LEU A 110 -0.45 14.91 -16.33
N LYS A 111 0.62 14.78 -17.12
CA LYS A 111 0.59 14.14 -18.44
C LYS A 111 1.84 13.30 -18.67
N ALA A 112 1.62 12.04 -19.05
CA ALA A 112 2.68 11.12 -19.44
C ALA A 112 3.18 11.55 -20.83
N THR A 113 4.40 12.08 -20.92
CA THR A 113 4.87 12.71 -22.17
C THR A 113 6.30 12.34 -22.53
N THR A 114 7.19 12.23 -21.55
CA THR A 114 8.63 12.10 -21.80
C THR A 114 9.17 10.77 -21.29
N VAL A 115 9.95 10.09 -22.11
CA VAL A 115 10.75 8.93 -21.67
C VAL A 115 11.90 9.42 -20.80
N ILE A 116 11.98 8.93 -19.56
CA ILE A 116 13.01 9.32 -18.59
C ILE A 116 13.64 8.07 -18.00
N GLU A 117 14.93 7.83 -18.28
CA GLU A 117 15.63 6.61 -17.85
C GLU A 117 15.61 6.40 -16.32
N ASP A 118 15.74 7.48 -15.54
CA ASP A 118 15.69 7.39 -14.08
C ASP A 118 14.28 7.07 -13.55
N ALA A 119 13.23 7.48 -14.27
CA ALA A 119 11.86 7.08 -13.96
C ALA A 119 11.66 5.59 -14.27
N ASP A 120 12.17 5.11 -15.40
CA ASP A 120 12.14 3.68 -15.76
C ASP A 120 12.83 2.82 -14.70
N ARG A 121 13.97 3.26 -14.16
CA ARG A 121 14.65 2.53 -13.07
C ARG A 121 13.79 2.41 -11.82
N LEU A 122 13.15 3.50 -11.40
CA LEU A 122 12.22 3.47 -10.25
C LEU A 122 11.01 2.58 -10.53
N TYR A 123 10.49 2.62 -11.76
CA TYR A 123 9.38 1.77 -12.18
C TYR A 123 9.74 0.29 -12.10
N LEU A 124 10.91 -0.08 -12.64
CA LEU A 124 11.40 -1.46 -12.62
C LEU A 124 11.70 -1.94 -11.18
N GLU A 125 12.23 -1.07 -10.31
CA GLU A 125 12.39 -1.36 -8.88
C GLU A 125 11.03 -1.67 -8.24
N ALA A 126 10.04 -0.80 -8.47
CA ALA A 126 8.70 -0.94 -7.93
C ALA A 126 8.00 -2.21 -8.43
N LEU A 127 8.15 -2.54 -9.71
CA LEU A 127 7.64 -3.78 -10.30
C LEU A 127 8.26 -5.03 -9.65
N ARG A 128 9.57 -5.03 -9.40
CA ARG A 128 10.24 -6.13 -8.71
C ARG A 128 9.67 -6.33 -7.31
N LEU A 129 9.55 -5.24 -6.55
CA LEU A 129 8.97 -5.26 -5.20
C LEU A 129 7.51 -5.73 -5.22
N HIS A 130 6.73 -5.26 -6.19
CA HIS A 130 5.35 -5.69 -6.36
C HIS A 130 5.25 -7.18 -6.70
N ARG A 131 6.14 -7.70 -7.55
CA ARG A 131 6.21 -9.16 -7.81
C ARG A 131 6.57 -9.95 -6.56
N GLU A 132 7.51 -9.47 -5.76
CA GLU A 132 7.89 -10.09 -4.49
C GLU A 132 6.73 -10.09 -3.48
N ALA A 133 5.97 -9.00 -3.43
CA ALA A 133 4.74 -8.93 -2.64
C ALA A 133 3.70 -9.98 -3.05
N ASN A 134 3.69 -10.35 -4.33
CA ASN A 134 2.78 -11.29 -4.94
C ASN A 134 3.35 -12.71 -5.07
N ALA A 135 4.56 -12.97 -4.56
CA ALA A 135 5.27 -14.24 -4.77
C ALA A 135 4.51 -15.44 -4.18
N LEU A 136 3.81 -15.23 -3.06
CA LEU A 136 2.88 -16.20 -2.50
C LEU A 136 1.46 -15.85 -2.97
N MET A 137 0.90 -16.72 -3.83
CA MET A 137 -0.38 -16.51 -4.51
C MET A 137 -1.52 -16.06 -3.57
N PHE A 138 -1.55 -16.56 -2.34
CA PHE A 138 -2.58 -16.29 -1.34
C PHE A 138 -2.15 -15.39 -0.17
N LEU A 139 -0.86 -15.12 -0.02
CA LEU A 139 -0.34 -14.36 1.11
C LEU A 139 0.47 -13.17 0.59
N LYS A 140 -0.22 -12.04 0.38
CA LYS A 140 0.46 -10.82 -0.04
C LYS A 140 1.33 -10.31 1.10
N ASP A 141 2.62 -10.15 0.82
CA ASP A 141 3.53 -9.56 1.80
C ASP A 141 3.32 -8.04 1.86
N ARG A 142 2.70 -7.58 2.97
CA ARG A 142 2.37 -6.17 3.21
C ARG A 142 3.61 -5.28 3.21
N ILE A 143 4.79 -5.80 3.58
CA ILE A 143 6.04 -5.03 3.58
C ILE A 143 6.46 -4.75 2.15
N TYR A 144 6.47 -5.76 1.28
CA TYR A 144 6.80 -5.57 -0.14
C TYR A 144 5.75 -4.71 -0.86
N GLN A 145 4.46 -4.84 -0.53
CA GLN A 145 3.41 -3.96 -1.08
C GLN A 145 3.69 -2.49 -0.75
N ARG A 146 4.02 -2.17 0.51
CA ARG A 146 4.37 -0.80 0.94
C ARG A 146 5.60 -0.27 0.22
N ARG A 147 6.66 -1.08 0.14
CA ARG A 147 7.89 -0.70 -0.58
C ARG A 147 7.63 -0.42 -2.06
N ALA A 148 6.77 -1.22 -2.70
CA ALA A 148 6.36 -0.99 -4.09
C ALA A 148 5.59 0.33 -4.23
N LEU A 149 4.61 0.61 -3.35
CA LEU A 149 3.89 1.88 -3.32
C LEU A 149 4.84 3.07 -3.21
N ASP A 150 5.79 3.02 -2.27
CA ASP A 150 6.75 4.12 -2.08
C ASP A 150 7.62 4.34 -3.31
N ALA A 151 8.06 3.28 -3.98
CA ALA A 151 8.83 3.39 -5.21
C ALA A 151 8.02 4.01 -6.36
N TYR A 152 6.77 3.59 -6.59
CA TYR A 152 5.89 4.20 -7.59
C TYR A 152 5.57 5.66 -7.26
N ARG A 153 5.33 6.00 -5.99
CA ARG A 153 5.09 7.39 -5.56
C ARG A 153 6.30 8.29 -5.80
N ARG A 154 7.51 7.79 -5.50
CA ARG A 154 8.76 8.51 -5.78
C ARG A 154 8.92 8.79 -7.27
N LEU A 155 8.53 7.84 -8.13
CA LEU A 155 8.53 8.05 -9.59
C LEU A 155 7.62 9.23 -9.95
N ILE A 156 6.35 9.18 -9.54
CA ILE A 156 5.35 10.21 -9.90
C ILE A 156 5.76 11.59 -9.35
N SER A 157 6.25 11.64 -8.10
CA SER A 157 6.65 12.88 -7.45
C SER A 157 7.91 13.51 -8.08
N ARG A 158 8.92 12.70 -8.43
CA ARG A 158 10.19 13.21 -8.98
C ARG A 158 10.12 13.45 -10.49
N PHE A 159 9.28 12.70 -11.19
CA PHE A 159 9.19 12.71 -12.65
C PHE A 159 7.72 12.82 -13.11
N PRO A 160 7.03 13.93 -12.79
CA PRO A 160 5.59 14.09 -13.02
C PRO A 160 5.17 14.15 -14.49
N ASN A 161 6.13 14.20 -15.43
CA ASN A 161 5.91 14.17 -16.87
C ASN A 161 6.39 12.87 -17.53
N SER A 162 6.90 11.90 -16.75
CA SER A 162 7.37 10.62 -17.30
C SER A 162 6.24 9.85 -17.99
N ASP A 163 6.57 9.19 -19.09
CA ASP A 163 5.76 8.17 -19.76
C ASP A 163 5.44 6.93 -18.90
N LYS A 164 5.87 6.89 -17.63
CA LYS A 164 5.57 5.81 -16.66
C LYS A 164 4.63 6.24 -15.55
N ILE A 165 4.18 7.49 -15.50
CA ILE A 165 3.33 7.94 -14.38
C ILE A 165 1.95 7.28 -14.39
N ASP A 166 1.38 7.00 -15.57
CA ASP A 166 0.11 6.30 -15.72
C ASP A 166 0.24 4.81 -15.40
N ASP A 167 1.31 4.16 -15.89
CA ASP A 167 1.69 2.80 -15.53
C ASP A 167 1.84 2.66 -14.00
N ALA A 168 2.58 3.57 -13.38
CA ALA A 168 2.76 3.62 -11.93
C ALA A 168 1.44 3.85 -11.20
N ALA A 169 0.58 4.75 -11.69
CA ALA A 169 -0.74 4.99 -11.11
C ALA A 169 -1.62 3.74 -11.15
N PHE A 170 -1.65 3.02 -12.28
CA PHE A 170 -2.38 1.77 -12.40
C PHE A 170 -1.87 0.72 -11.39
N GLN A 171 -0.55 0.59 -11.26
CA GLN A 171 0.05 -0.36 -10.33
C GLN A 171 -0.20 0.03 -8.85
N ILE A 172 -0.19 1.32 -8.51
CA ILE A 172 -0.62 1.79 -7.18
C ILE A 172 -2.08 1.42 -6.91
N ALA A 173 -2.97 1.63 -7.90
CA ALA A 173 -4.39 1.31 -7.76
C ALA A 173 -4.62 -0.18 -7.50
N THR A 174 -3.88 -1.08 -8.16
CA THR A 174 -3.99 -2.53 -7.91
C THR A 174 -3.55 -2.90 -6.50
N ILE A 175 -2.49 -2.27 -5.98
CA ILE A 175 -2.05 -2.48 -4.59
C ILE A 175 -3.13 -1.98 -3.61
N TYR A 176 -3.74 -0.84 -3.88
CA TYR A 176 -4.83 -0.34 -3.04
C TYR A 176 -6.08 -1.22 -3.08
N GLU A 177 -6.41 -1.78 -4.25
CA GLU A 177 -7.47 -2.78 -4.40
C GLU A 177 -7.16 -4.02 -3.53
N ASP A 178 -5.92 -4.51 -3.54
CA ASP A 178 -5.44 -5.62 -2.67
C ASP A 178 -5.45 -5.26 -1.17
N MET A 179 -5.34 -3.97 -0.84
CA MET A 179 -5.44 -3.44 0.51
C MET A 179 -6.88 -3.12 0.93
N GLN A 180 -7.86 -3.31 0.01
CA GLN A 180 -9.27 -2.96 0.19
C GLN A 180 -9.53 -1.47 0.43
N ASP A 181 -8.56 -0.61 0.10
CA ASP A 181 -8.78 0.84 0.04
C ASP A 181 -9.30 1.19 -1.35
N TYR A 182 -10.60 0.93 -1.53
CA TYR A 182 -11.28 1.10 -2.81
C TYR A 182 -11.38 2.57 -3.24
N GLN A 183 -11.33 3.52 -2.31
CA GLN A 183 -11.40 4.94 -2.63
C GLN A 183 -10.08 5.42 -3.23
N SER A 184 -8.95 5.04 -2.63
CA SER A 184 -7.61 5.31 -3.18
C SER A 184 -7.42 4.55 -4.49
N ALA A 185 -7.83 3.28 -4.56
CA ALA A 185 -7.77 2.48 -5.78
C ALA A 185 -8.52 3.14 -6.95
N LEU A 186 -9.77 3.56 -6.72
CA LEU A 186 -10.56 4.26 -7.72
C LEU A 186 -9.82 5.51 -8.20
N THR A 187 -9.35 6.35 -7.27
CA THR A 187 -8.71 7.63 -7.64
C THR A 187 -7.46 7.39 -8.49
N TYR A 188 -6.61 6.41 -8.15
CA TYR A 188 -5.43 6.09 -8.94
C TYR A 188 -5.74 5.43 -10.29
N TYR A 189 -6.79 4.59 -10.38
CA TYR A 189 -7.26 4.11 -11.69
C TYR A 189 -7.72 5.27 -12.57
N GLN A 190 -8.39 6.27 -11.98
CA GLN A 190 -8.76 7.50 -12.71
C GLN A 190 -7.53 8.29 -13.16
N ARG A 191 -6.50 8.40 -12.31
CA ARG A 191 -5.24 9.07 -12.67
C ARG A 191 -4.54 8.42 -13.83
N ALA A 192 -4.50 7.08 -13.89
CA ALA A 192 -3.85 6.38 -15.00
C ALA A 192 -4.38 6.84 -16.36
N TYR A 193 -5.71 6.79 -16.60
CA TYR A 193 -6.27 7.21 -17.88
C TYR A 193 -6.40 8.74 -18.06
N GLN A 194 -6.32 9.52 -16.99
CA GLN A 194 -6.29 10.99 -17.07
C GLN A 194 -4.90 11.50 -17.46
N TRP A 195 -3.85 10.88 -16.95
CA TRP A 195 -2.46 11.21 -17.25
C TRP A 195 -2.01 10.66 -18.60
N ASP A 196 -2.49 9.46 -18.98
CA ASP A 196 -2.41 8.95 -20.35
C ASP A 196 -3.76 8.37 -20.82
N PRO A 197 -4.51 9.08 -21.67
CA PRO A 197 -5.74 8.57 -22.25
C PRO A 197 -5.59 7.27 -23.06
N GLN A 198 -4.40 6.97 -23.56
CA GLN A 198 -4.04 5.79 -24.36
C GLN A 198 -3.24 4.75 -23.56
N THR A 199 -3.27 4.82 -22.23
CA THR A 199 -2.59 3.87 -21.35
C THR A 199 -2.87 2.42 -21.78
N ILE A 200 -1.83 1.58 -21.74
CA ILE A 200 -1.96 0.16 -22.13
C ILE A 200 -2.84 -0.63 -21.16
N HIS A 201 -3.10 -0.07 -19.98
CA HIS A 201 -3.82 -0.71 -18.91
C HIS A 201 -5.34 -0.56 -19.04
N PRO A 202 -6.13 -1.53 -18.55
CA PRO A 202 -7.59 -1.45 -18.54
C PRO A 202 -8.11 -0.57 -17.39
N ALA A 203 -7.62 0.67 -17.32
CA ALA A 203 -7.80 1.55 -16.18
C ALA A 203 -9.27 2.01 -16.02
N ARG A 204 -9.96 2.37 -17.10
CA ARG A 204 -11.39 2.76 -17.05
C ARG A 204 -12.24 1.59 -16.63
N PHE A 205 -11.97 0.40 -17.19
CA PHE A 205 -12.69 -0.81 -16.79
C PHE A 205 -12.51 -1.10 -15.30
N LYS A 206 -11.27 -1.01 -14.80
CA LYS A 206 -10.96 -1.24 -13.38
C LYS A 206 -11.60 -0.20 -12.46
N ALA A 207 -11.64 1.07 -12.85
CA ALA A 207 -12.39 2.11 -12.14
C ALA A 207 -13.89 1.76 -12.05
N GLY A 208 -14.50 1.38 -13.18
CA GLY A 208 -15.90 0.93 -13.23
C GLY A 208 -16.15 -0.30 -12.35
N TYR A 209 -15.24 -1.27 -12.36
CA TYR A 209 -15.28 -2.45 -11.50
C TYR A 209 -15.28 -2.09 -10.01
N VAL A 210 -14.41 -1.17 -9.60
CA VAL A 210 -14.37 -0.72 -8.21
C VAL A 210 -15.66 0.03 -7.82
N LEU A 211 -16.16 0.89 -8.70
CA LEU A 211 -17.41 1.63 -8.50
C LEU A 211 -18.62 0.71 -8.33
N ASP A 212 -18.73 -0.33 -9.16
CA ASP A 212 -19.84 -1.29 -9.13
C ASP A 212 -19.75 -2.24 -7.92
N ARG A 213 -18.60 -2.91 -7.76
CA ARG A 213 -18.48 -4.07 -6.87
C ARG A 213 -18.21 -3.73 -5.43
N TYR A 214 -17.54 -2.60 -5.16
CA TYR A 214 -17.09 -2.26 -3.81
C TYR A 214 -17.67 -0.95 -3.29
N LEU A 215 -17.82 0.06 -4.15
CA LEU A 215 -18.35 1.36 -3.74
C LEU A 215 -19.87 1.51 -3.98
N HIS A 216 -20.47 0.59 -4.73
CA HIS A 216 -21.91 0.57 -5.06
C HIS A 216 -22.43 1.87 -5.71
N ARG A 217 -21.58 2.57 -6.45
CA ARG A 217 -21.87 3.81 -7.18
C ARG A 217 -22.27 3.47 -8.61
N ARG A 218 -23.49 2.93 -8.76
CA ARG A 218 -23.99 2.33 -10.01
C ARG A 218 -23.94 3.26 -11.22
N ALA A 219 -24.43 4.50 -11.09
CA ALA A 219 -24.48 5.44 -12.20
C ALA A 219 -23.08 5.72 -12.78
N GLU A 220 -22.12 6.01 -11.91
CA GLU A 220 -20.72 6.24 -12.30
C GLU A 220 -20.06 4.97 -12.84
N ALA A 221 -20.43 3.78 -12.34
CA ALA A 221 -19.93 2.53 -12.88
C ALA A 221 -20.38 2.31 -14.32
N VAL A 222 -21.63 2.63 -14.65
CA VAL A 222 -22.16 2.54 -16.03
C VAL A 222 -21.38 3.46 -16.97
N GLU A 223 -21.18 4.73 -16.57
CA GLU A 223 -20.38 5.69 -17.35
C GLU A 223 -18.93 5.19 -17.56
N ALA A 224 -18.30 4.67 -16.50
CA ALA A 224 -16.93 4.16 -16.58
C ALA A 224 -16.82 2.94 -17.49
N TYR A 225 -17.80 2.01 -17.47
CA TYR A 225 -17.81 0.87 -18.38
C TYR A 225 -18.04 1.28 -19.83
N GLN A 226 -18.92 2.23 -20.10
CA GLN A 226 -19.12 2.77 -21.45
C GLN A 226 -17.82 3.41 -21.97
N ALA A 227 -17.18 4.26 -21.16
CA ALA A 227 -15.89 4.86 -21.52
C ALA A 227 -14.79 3.80 -21.75
N ALA A 228 -14.79 2.70 -20.99
CA ALA A 228 -13.87 1.58 -21.21
C ALA A 228 -14.15 0.86 -22.53
N LEU A 229 -15.42 0.68 -22.91
CA LEU A 229 -15.80 0.06 -24.18
C LEU A 229 -15.39 0.90 -25.39
N GLU A 230 -15.37 2.22 -25.25
CA GLU A 230 -14.93 3.13 -26.31
C GLU A 230 -13.40 3.17 -26.45
N ALA A 231 -12.68 3.28 -25.33
CA ALA A 231 -11.24 3.56 -25.34
C ALA A 231 -10.34 2.31 -25.25
N GLU A 232 -10.80 1.24 -24.58
CA GLU A 232 -9.96 0.10 -24.16
C GLU A 232 -10.40 -1.24 -24.79
N ALA A 233 -11.57 -1.29 -25.44
CA ALA A 233 -12.19 -2.54 -25.90
C ALA A 233 -11.35 -3.34 -26.91
N VAL A 234 -10.57 -2.64 -27.74
CA VAL A 234 -9.74 -3.30 -28.78
C VAL A 234 -8.54 -3.98 -28.15
N GLN A 235 -7.87 -3.31 -27.22
CA GLN A 235 -6.70 -3.83 -26.51
C GLN A 235 -7.09 -4.94 -25.52
N HIS A 236 -8.32 -4.89 -25.01
CA HIS A 236 -8.77 -5.70 -23.90
C HIS A 236 -10.10 -6.45 -24.16
N PRO A 237 -10.11 -7.46 -25.05
CA PRO A 237 -11.35 -8.15 -25.45
C PRO A 237 -12.05 -8.89 -24.30
N LYS A 238 -11.29 -9.38 -23.31
CA LYS A 238 -11.86 -10.03 -22.11
C LYS A 238 -12.63 -9.03 -21.24
N TRP A 239 -12.04 -7.86 -21.02
CA TRP A 239 -12.67 -6.79 -20.23
C TRP A 239 -13.88 -6.20 -20.96
N LYS A 240 -13.80 -6.08 -22.30
CA LYS A 240 -14.93 -5.73 -23.16
C LYS A 240 -16.13 -6.65 -22.94
N GLN A 241 -15.95 -7.96 -23.14
CA GLN A 241 -17.03 -8.95 -22.99
C GLN A 241 -17.65 -8.90 -21.58
N TRP A 242 -16.82 -8.72 -20.56
CA TRP A 242 -17.29 -8.61 -19.18
C TRP A 242 -18.12 -7.34 -18.98
N ALA A 243 -17.65 -6.19 -19.46
CA ALA A 243 -18.35 -4.90 -19.33
C ALA A 243 -19.71 -4.92 -20.03
N GLU A 244 -19.78 -5.47 -21.25
CA GLU A 244 -21.05 -5.61 -22.00
C GLU A 244 -22.08 -6.46 -21.24
N ALA A 245 -21.64 -7.61 -20.72
CA ALA A 245 -22.50 -8.48 -19.92
C ALA A 245 -22.99 -7.76 -18.65
N ARG A 246 -22.08 -7.07 -17.95
CA ARG A 246 -22.43 -6.36 -16.72
C ARG A 246 -23.37 -5.19 -16.97
N LEU A 247 -23.16 -4.41 -18.03
CA LEU A 247 -24.07 -3.32 -18.42
C LEU A 247 -25.49 -3.83 -18.74
N ALA A 248 -25.60 -5.00 -19.40
CA ALA A 248 -26.90 -5.61 -19.67
C ALA A 248 -27.62 -6.11 -18.40
N GLU A 249 -26.90 -6.44 -17.33
CA GLU A 249 -27.48 -6.72 -16.02
C GLU A 249 -27.92 -5.43 -15.32
N LEU A 250 -27.07 -4.39 -15.38
CA LEU A 250 -27.35 -3.08 -14.79
C LEU A 250 -28.46 -2.31 -15.52
N SER A 251 -28.85 -2.67 -16.74
CA SER A 251 -30.04 -2.07 -17.38
C SER A 251 -31.34 -2.77 -17.01
N LYS A 252 -31.28 -3.98 -16.45
CA LYS A 252 -32.47 -4.79 -16.10
C LYS A 252 -32.96 -4.61 -14.67
N GLN A 253 -32.17 -4.00 -13.80
CA GLN A 253 -32.54 -3.78 -12.39
C GLN A 253 -32.97 -2.32 -12.11
N GLU A 254 -33.24 -1.55 -13.18
CA GLU A 254 -33.95 -0.26 -13.13
C GLU A 254 -35.47 -0.51 -13.18
#